data_AF-A0A973NR84-F1
#
_entry.id   AF-A0A973NR84-F1
#
_cell.length_a   1.000
_cell.length_b   1.000
_cell.length_c   1.000
_cell.angle_alpha   90.00
_cell.angle_beta   90.00
_cell.angle_gamma   90.00
#
_symmetry.space_group_name_H-M   'P 1'
#
loop_
_entity.id
_entity.type
_entity.pdbx_description
1 polymer ?
#
loop_
_entity_poly.entity_id
_entity_poly.type
_entity_poly.pdbx_seq_one_letter_code
_entity_poly.pdbx_strand_id
1 'polypeptide(L)'
;YRGIPLQSAYCASKHALQGFHDSVRVELLAEDSNVRITMVQLPGVNTPQFDWIRARTQGRPKPVGAVYQPGVAALAIWKASQSSRKEWIVGLPAYQAIFGDKLMSPALDLQLARDGIEAQQDKAPLEADRKDNLFEPVLGDRGAHGRFDDQAKSRSPLLWASENRLALAGGAALAAGVTAVLAMRRKG
;
A
#
# COMPACT_ATOMS: atom_id res chain seq x y z
N TYR A 1 10.59 3.14 -5.19
CA TYR A 1 9.68 2.07 -4.74
C TYR A 1 10.56 0.99 -4.19
N ARG A 2 10.37 0.61 -2.93
CA ARG A 2 11.31 -0.32 -2.31
C ARG A 2 11.00 -1.77 -2.64
N GLY A 3 11.95 -2.46 -3.29
CA GLY A 3 11.92 -3.91 -3.44
C GLY A 3 12.13 -4.64 -2.10
N ILE A 4 11.45 -5.77 -1.92
CA ILE A 4 11.55 -6.61 -0.72
C ILE A 4 12.33 -7.89 -1.08
N PRO A 5 13.31 -8.32 -0.26
CA PRO A 5 14.07 -9.54 -0.52
C PRO A 5 13.15 -10.76 -0.61
N LEU A 6 13.55 -11.76 -1.42
CA LEU A 6 12.78 -12.97 -1.74
C LEU A 6 11.52 -12.74 -2.60
N GLN A 7 11.25 -11.50 -3.01
CA GLN A 7 10.11 -11.15 -3.85
C GLN A 7 10.52 -10.48 -5.17
N SER A 8 11.73 -10.72 -5.68
CA SER A 8 12.29 -10.00 -6.83
C SER A 8 11.37 -10.04 -8.07
N ALA A 9 10.84 -11.21 -8.45
CA ALA A 9 9.92 -11.34 -9.58
C ALA A 9 8.61 -10.57 -9.36
N TYR A 10 8.03 -10.67 -8.15
CA TYR A 10 6.83 -9.92 -7.80
C TYR A 10 7.09 -8.41 -7.82
N CYS A 11 8.16 -7.95 -7.16
CA CYS A 11 8.54 -6.53 -7.15
C CYS A 11 8.78 -6.01 -8.56
N ALA A 12 9.51 -6.74 -9.41
CA ALA A 12 9.74 -6.36 -10.80
C ALA A 12 8.42 -6.18 -11.56
N SER A 13 7.49 -7.13 -11.42
CA SER A 13 6.17 -7.02 -12.06
C SER A 13 5.37 -5.79 -11.60
N LYS A 14 5.41 -5.45 -10.30
CA LYS A 14 4.71 -4.27 -9.76
C LYS A 14 5.35 -2.96 -10.19
N HIS A 15 6.67 -2.92 -10.35
CA HIS A 15 7.36 -1.76 -10.93
C HIS A 15 7.04 -1.60 -12.42
N ALA A 16 6.94 -2.69 -13.17
CA ALA A 16 6.55 -2.64 -14.57
C ALA A 16 5.14 -2.05 -14.76
N LEU A 17 4.19 -2.38 -13.87
CA LEU A 17 2.86 -1.77 -13.86
C LEU A 17 2.91 -0.26 -13.65
N GLN A 18 3.83 0.25 -12.82
CA GLN A 18 4.01 1.69 -12.63
C GLN A 18 4.47 2.35 -13.94
N GLY A 19 5.49 1.81 -14.59
CA GLY A 19 5.97 2.33 -15.87
C GLY A 19 4.89 2.33 -16.94
N PHE A 20 4.19 1.21 -17.09
CA PHE A 20 3.04 1.08 -17.99
C PHE A 20 1.94 2.10 -17.70
N HIS A 21 1.53 2.23 -16.43
CA HIS A 21 0.51 3.18 -16.01
C HIS A 21 0.91 4.63 -16.32
N ASP A 22 2.17 4.99 -16.08
CA ASP A 22 2.66 6.34 -16.32
C ASP A 22 2.68 6.69 -17.81
N SER A 23 3.06 5.74 -18.68
CA SER A 23 3.01 5.91 -20.14
C SER A 23 1.58 6.01 -20.67
N VAL A 24 0.74 4.99 -20.40
CA VAL A 24 -0.63 4.94 -20.94
C VAL A 24 -1.47 6.12 -20.48
N ARG A 25 -1.26 6.61 -19.25
CA ARG A 25 -1.99 7.78 -18.78
C ARG A 25 -1.71 9.02 -19.63
N VAL A 26 -0.46 9.22 -20.08
CA VAL A 26 -0.09 10.36 -20.92
C VAL A 26 -0.65 10.19 -22.33
N GLU A 27 -0.62 8.98 -22.88
CA GLU A 27 -1.25 8.65 -24.17
C GLU A 27 -2.75 8.96 -24.16
N LEU A 28 -3.48 8.50 -23.14
CA LEU A 28 -4.90 8.79 -22.97
C LEU A 28 -5.21 10.29 -22.86
N LEU A 29 -4.32 11.08 -22.24
CA LEU A 29 -4.44 12.53 -22.18
C LEU A 29 -4.18 13.19 -23.53
N ALA A 30 -3.21 12.69 -24.30
CA ALA A 30 -2.90 13.20 -25.63
C ALA A 30 -4.04 12.94 -26.63
N GLU A 31 -4.78 11.85 -26.45
CA GLU A 31 -5.94 11.47 -27.27
C GLU A 31 -7.27 12.10 -26.82
N ASP A 32 -7.28 12.94 -25.76
CA ASP A 32 -8.50 13.46 -25.12
C ASP A 32 -9.51 12.34 -24.76
N SER A 33 -8.99 11.21 -24.29
CA SER A 33 -9.79 10.03 -23.98
C SER A 33 -10.56 10.19 -22.67
N ASN A 34 -11.81 9.71 -22.65
CA ASN A 34 -12.63 9.64 -21.43
C ASN A 34 -12.26 8.45 -20.51
N VAL A 35 -11.30 7.61 -20.90
CA VAL A 35 -10.83 6.49 -20.07
C VAL A 35 -9.87 7.01 -19.00
N ARG A 36 -10.14 6.69 -17.73
CA ARG A 36 -9.30 7.08 -16.60
C ARG A 36 -8.66 5.86 -15.97
N ILE A 37 -7.34 5.90 -15.83
CA ILE A 37 -6.58 4.90 -15.08
C ILE A 37 -6.01 5.48 -13.80
N THR A 38 -6.02 4.67 -12.75
CA THR A 38 -5.57 5.04 -11.41
C THR A 38 -4.81 3.88 -10.79
N MET A 39 -3.61 4.15 -10.30
CA MET A 39 -2.82 3.18 -9.54
C MET A 39 -3.14 3.24 -8.05
N VAL A 40 -3.34 2.07 -7.42
CA VAL A 40 -3.60 1.97 -5.98
C VAL A 40 -2.45 1.26 -5.30
N GLN A 41 -1.72 2.00 -4.45
CA GLN A 41 -0.61 1.49 -3.66
C GLN A 41 -1.13 0.98 -2.32
N LEU A 42 -1.24 -0.35 -2.22
CA LEU A 42 -1.72 -1.02 -1.02
C LEU A 42 -0.58 -1.33 -0.03
N PRO A 43 -0.85 -1.29 1.28
CA PRO A 43 0.08 -1.78 2.29
C PRO A 43 -0.02 -3.30 2.41
N GLY A 44 0.59 -3.89 3.43
CA GLY A 44 0.28 -5.27 3.82
C GLY A 44 -1.21 -5.40 4.17
N VAL A 45 -1.93 -6.33 3.54
CA VAL A 45 -3.36 -6.57 3.76
C VAL A 45 -3.56 -7.95 4.39
N ASN A 46 -4.46 -8.04 5.37
CA ASN A 46 -4.85 -9.30 6.01
C ASN A 46 -5.75 -10.13 5.10
N THR A 47 -5.20 -10.64 4.01
CA THR A 47 -5.86 -11.61 3.13
C THR A 47 -5.37 -13.03 3.44
N PRO A 48 -6.11 -14.08 3.03
CA PRO A 48 -5.66 -15.47 3.18
C PRO A 48 -4.40 -15.82 2.38
N GLN A 49 -3.81 -14.87 1.63
CA GLN A 49 -2.68 -15.15 0.73
C GLN A 49 -1.51 -15.84 1.43
N PHE A 50 -1.22 -15.48 2.68
CA PHE A 50 -0.08 -16.05 3.42
C PHE A 50 -0.32 -17.51 3.84
N ASP A 51 -1.54 -18.02 3.70
CA ASP A 51 -1.93 -19.39 4.05
C ASP A 51 -1.88 -20.36 2.87
N TRP A 52 -1.77 -19.87 1.63
CA TRP A 52 -1.66 -20.73 0.44
C TRP A 52 -0.65 -20.30 -0.64
N ILE A 53 0.09 -19.20 -0.47
CA ILE A 53 1.13 -18.82 -1.45
C ILE A 53 2.25 -19.86 -1.49
N ARG A 54 2.84 -20.08 -2.66
CA ARG A 54 4.09 -20.84 -2.77
C ARG A 54 5.17 -20.10 -1.99
N ALA A 55 5.83 -20.81 -1.07
CA ALA A 55 6.92 -20.28 -0.29
C ALA A 55 8.10 -21.26 -0.29
N ARG A 56 9.32 -20.72 -0.31
CA ARG A 56 10.58 -21.47 -0.19
C ARG A 56 11.36 -21.04 1.05
N THR A 57 10.63 -20.54 2.05
CA THR A 57 11.13 -20.04 3.32
C THR A 57 11.06 -21.12 4.40
N GLN A 58 11.84 -21.00 5.46
CA GLN A 58 11.80 -21.96 6.57
C GLN A 58 10.56 -21.77 7.43
N GLY A 59 10.22 -20.51 7.72
CA GLY A 59 9.02 -20.13 8.46
C GLY A 59 7.82 -19.85 7.56
N ARG A 60 6.63 -19.88 8.15
CA ARG A 60 5.38 -19.52 7.45
C ARG A 60 5.43 -18.05 6.99
N PRO A 61 5.07 -17.74 5.74
CA PRO A 61 5.04 -16.36 5.26
C PRO A 61 4.09 -15.48 6.07
N LYS A 62 4.45 -14.22 6.29
CA LYS A 62 3.58 -13.20 6.90
C LYS A 62 3.80 -11.82 6.24
N PRO A 63 2.86 -10.88 6.40
CA PRO A 63 3.07 -9.51 5.94
C PRO A 63 4.20 -8.82 6.72
N VAL A 64 4.94 -7.94 6.05
CA VAL A 64 5.96 -7.09 6.67
C VAL A 64 5.33 -5.79 7.17
N GLY A 65 5.67 -5.39 8.40
CA GLY A 65 5.22 -4.13 8.97
C GLY A 65 3.74 -4.13 9.34
N ALA A 66 3.11 -2.96 9.27
CA ALA A 66 1.71 -2.81 9.69
C ALA A 66 0.76 -3.47 8.67
N VAL A 67 -0.18 -4.28 9.18
CA VAL A 67 -1.20 -4.97 8.40
C VAL A 67 -2.51 -4.20 8.47
N TYR A 68 -3.25 -4.17 7.36
CA TYR A 68 -4.57 -3.55 7.26
C TYR A 68 -5.64 -4.58 6.91
N GLN A 69 -6.87 -4.35 7.38
CA GLN A 69 -7.99 -5.21 7.03
C GLN A 69 -8.35 -5.10 5.52
N PRO A 70 -8.84 -6.18 4.88
CA PRO A 70 -9.28 -6.18 3.48
C PRO A 70 -10.26 -5.05 3.15
N GLY A 71 -11.16 -4.71 4.08
CA GLY A 71 -12.11 -3.60 3.93
C GLY A 71 -11.45 -2.24 3.68
N VAL A 72 -10.25 -1.99 4.22
CA VAL A 72 -9.50 -0.75 3.96
C VAL A 72 -9.00 -0.70 2.51
N ALA A 73 -8.52 -1.83 1.99
CA ALA A 73 -8.11 -1.93 0.60
C ALA A 73 -9.32 -1.83 -0.35
N ALA A 74 -10.42 -2.51 -0.03
CA ALA A 74 -11.66 -2.46 -0.81
C ALA A 74 -12.23 -1.03 -0.89
N LEU A 75 -12.28 -0.33 0.25
CA LEU A 75 -12.69 1.07 0.29
C LEU A 75 -11.79 1.94 -0.60
N ALA A 76 -10.48 1.80 -0.49
CA ALA A 76 -9.55 2.58 -1.29
C ALA A 76 -9.67 2.32 -2.79
N ILE A 77 -9.85 1.05 -3.21
CA ILE A 77 -10.07 0.66 -4.61
C ILE A 77 -11.37 1.26 -5.13
N TRP A 78 -12.46 1.14 -4.37
CA TRP A 78 -13.74 1.74 -4.73
C TRP A 78 -13.64 3.27 -4.84
N LYS A 79 -12.96 3.95 -3.90
CA LYS A 79 -12.73 5.40 -4.00
C LYS A 79 -11.87 5.77 -5.21
N ALA A 80 -10.87 4.97 -5.53
CA ALA A 80 -10.02 5.18 -6.68
C ALA A 80 -10.83 5.11 -7.99
N SER A 81 -11.75 4.14 -8.12
CA SER A 81 -12.60 4.01 -9.32
C SER A 81 -13.54 5.21 -9.53
N GLN A 82 -13.94 5.88 -8.44
CA GLN A 82 -14.77 7.08 -8.48
C GLN A 82 -13.96 8.37 -8.74
N SER A 83 -12.63 8.28 -8.92
CA SER A 83 -11.74 9.44 -9.03
C SER A 83 -11.03 9.53 -10.39
N SER A 84 -10.46 10.70 -10.70
CA SER A 84 -9.54 10.91 -11.84
C SER A 84 -8.06 10.95 -11.43
N ARG A 85 -7.77 10.62 -10.17
CA ARG A 85 -6.44 10.77 -9.59
C ARG A 85 -5.47 9.80 -10.26
N LYS A 86 -4.23 10.23 -10.46
CA LYS A 86 -3.14 9.36 -10.92
C LYS A 86 -2.90 8.21 -9.95
N GLU A 87 -2.89 8.50 -8.65
CA GLU A 87 -2.49 7.53 -7.63
C GLU A 87 -3.26 7.71 -6.30
N TRP A 88 -3.53 6.58 -5.65
CA TRP A 88 -3.99 6.47 -4.27
C TRP A 88 -2.99 5.66 -3.46
N ILE A 89 -2.43 6.26 -2.42
CA ILE A 89 -1.49 5.59 -1.50
C ILE A 89 -2.22 5.28 -0.20
N VAL A 90 -2.24 4.00 0.19
CA VAL A 90 -3.07 3.51 1.28
C VAL A 90 -2.19 3.12 2.47
N GLY A 91 -2.32 3.87 3.56
CA GLY A 91 -1.63 3.56 4.82
C GLY A 91 -0.15 3.98 4.83
N LEU A 92 0.39 4.15 6.04
CA LEU A 92 1.74 4.68 6.25
C LEU A 92 2.85 3.79 5.63
N PRO A 93 2.76 2.44 5.67
CA PRO A 93 3.79 1.60 5.07
C PRO A 93 4.00 1.85 3.58
N ALA A 94 2.93 2.10 2.82
CA ALA A 94 3.02 2.39 1.40
C ALA A 94 3.75 3.73 1.15
N TYR A 95 3.46 4.76 1.95
CA TYR A 95 4.22 6.01 1.92
C TYR A 95 5.71 5.80 2.24
N GLN A 96 6.02 5.04 3.29
CA GLN A 96 7.40 4.75 3.67
C GLN A 96 8.16 4.01 2.56
N ALA A 97 7.56 3.01 1.93
CA ALA A 97 8.19 2.26 0.85
C ALA A 97 8.42 3.10 -0.42
N ILE A 98 7.59 4.12 -0.68
CA ILE A 98 7.71 4.99 -1.85
C ILE A 98 8.70 6.12 -1.60
N PHE A 99 8.54 6.84 -0.48
CA PHE A 99 9.31 8.05 -0.18
C PHE A 99 10.61 7.75 0.57
N GLY A 100 10.63 6.74 1.44
CA GLY A 100 11.83 6.33 2.15
C GLY A 100 12.92 5.85 1.20
N ASP A 101 12.54 5.06 0.19
CA ASP A 101 13.44 4.59 -0.87
C ASP A 101 14.09 5.74 -1.64
N LYS A 102 13.30 6.77 -1.97
CA LYS A 102 13.80 7.98 -2.66
C LYS A 102 14.82 8.76 -1.84
N LEU A 103 14.69 8.75 -0.51
CA LEU A 103 15.49 9.59 0.39
C LEU A 103 16.68 8.84 1.02
N MET A 104 16.55 7.53 1.25
CA MET A 104 17.46 6.76 2.10
C MET A 104 17.72 5.34 1.56
N SER A 105 17.77 5.14 0.24
CA SER A 105 17.95 3.80 -0.37
C SER A 105 19.11 2.99 0.24
N PRO A 106 20.36 3.50 0.37
CA PRO A 106 21.47 2.69 0.89
C PRO A 106 21.27 2.24 2.34
N ALA A 107 20.63 3.07 3.17
CA ALA A 107 20.32 2.70 4.55
C ALA A 107 19.22 1.62 4.60
N LEU A 108 18.23 1.70 3.70
CA LEU A 108 17.18 0.69 3.57
C LEU A 108 17.73 -0.62 3.01
N ASP A 109 18.73 -0.59 2.13
CA ASP A 109 19.45 -1.79 1.67
C ASP A 109 20.07 -2.53 2.86
N LEU A 110 20.83 -1.82 3.70
CA LEU A 110 21.48 -2.40 4.87
C LEU A 110 20.46 -2.92 5.89
N GLN A 111 19.37 -2.18 6.12
CA GLN A 111 18.32 -2.58 7.05
C GLN A 111 17.58 -3.84 6.57
N LEU A 112 17.24 -3.92 5.27
CA LEU A 112 16.58 -5.10 4.71
C LEU A 112 17.52 -6.29 4.57
N ALA A 113 18.82 -6.06 4.36
CA ALA A 113 19.82 -7.12 4.37
C ALA A 113 19.95 -7.77 5.76
N ARG A 114 19.78 -6.98 6.83
CA ARG A 114 19.81 -7.47 8.22
C ARG A 114 18.52 -8.20 8.59
N ASP A 115 17.38 -7.55 8.42
CA ASP A 115 16.13 -8.01 9.07
C ASP A 115 15.05 -8.43 8.06
N GLY A 116 15.18 -8.06 6.79
CA GLY A 116 14.08 -8.13 5.82
C GLY A 116 13.63 -9.55 5.47
N ILE A 117 14.53 -10.54 5.53
CA ILE A 117 14.19 -11.94 5.28
C ILE A 117 13.43 -12.55 6.46
N GLU A 118 13.88 -12.30 7.68
CA GLU A 118 13.24 -12.82 8.90
C GLU A 118 11.90 -12.13 9.18
N ALA A 119 11.81 -10.82 8.92
CA ALA A 119 10.58 -10.05 9.11
C ALA A 119 9.39 -10.55 8.28
N GLN A 120 9.63 -11.34 7.23
CA GLN A 120 8.63 -11.95 6.36
C GLN A 120 8.15 -13.32 6.81
N GLN A 121 8.65 -13.84 7.93
CA GLN A 121 8.39 -15.20 8.38
C GLN A 121 7.91 -15.23 9.83
N ASP A 122 6.99 -16.15 10.11
CA ASP A 122 6.68 -16.59 11.48
C ASP A 122 7.74 -17.59 11.97
N LYS A 123 7.86 -17.73 13.29
CA LYS A 123 8.72 -18.75 13.91
C LYS A 123 8.19 -20.17 13.69
N ALA A 124 6.88 -20.32 13.43
CA ALA A 124 6.28 -21.60 13.10
C ALA A 124 6.81 -22.08 11.74
N PRO A 125 7.23 -23.35 11.63
CA PRO A 125 7.77 -23.89 10.39
C PRO A 125 6.70 -23.92 9.30
N LEU A 126 7.15 -23.85 8.05
CA LEU A 126 6.29 -24.11 6.91
C LEU A 126 6.05 -25.63 6.77
N GLU A 127 4.79 -26.05 6.84
CA GLU A 127 4.42 -27.46 6.68
C GLU A 127 4.86 -28.01 5.31
N ALA A 128 5.47 -29.20 5.31
CA ALA A 128 6.12 -29.76 4.13
C ALA A 128 5.12 -30.23 3.04
N ASP A 129 3.92 -30.64 3.44
CA ASP A 129 2.85 -31.16 2.59
C ASP A 129 1.77 -30.12 2.25
N ARG A 130 1.98 -28.87 2.68
CA ARG A 130 1.06 -27.76 2.40
C ARG A 130 0.88 -27.57 0.90
N LYS A 131 -0.38 -27.58 0.46
CA LYS A 131 -0.76 -27.15 -0.90
C LYS A 131 -0.48 -25.66 -1.11
N ASP A 132 -0.10 -25.29 -2.33
CA ASP A 132 0.08 -23.91 -2.73
C ASP A 132 -0.65 -23.57 -4.03
N ASN A 133 -0.81 -22.27 -4.29
CA ASN A 133 -1.62 -21.76 -5.38
C ASN A 133 -0.82 -21.33 -6.63
N LEU A 134 0.45 -21.75 -6.79
CA LEU A 134 1.28 -21.27 -7.91
C LEU A 134 0.94 -21.95 -9.23
N PHE A 135 0.81 -23.28 -9.23
CA PHE A 135 0.56 -24.07 -10.45
C PHE A 135 -0.86 -24.63 -10.54
N GLU A 136 -1.49 -24.88 -9.39
CA GLU A 136 -2.83 -25.45 -9.31
C GLU A 136 -3.68 -24.65 -8.31
N PRO A 137 -4.99 -24.52 -8.54
CA PRO A 137 -5.88 -23.91 -7.56
C PRO A 137 -5.99 -24.80 -6.31
N VAL A 138 -5.94 -24.18 -5.14
CA VAL A 138 -6.26 -24.89 -3.89
C VAL A 138 -7.73 -24.70 -3.58
N LEU A 139 -8.52 -25.77 -3.72
CA LEU A 139 -9.97 -25.75 -3.51
C LEU A 139 -10.38 -25.27 -2.11
N GLY A 140 -11.57 -24.68 -2.02
CA GLY A 140 -12.20 -24.20 -0.79
C GLY A 140 -12.38 -22.69 -0.77
N ASP A 141 -13.44 -22.21 -0.10
CA ASP A 141 -13.61 -20.79 0.19
C ASP A 141 -12.66 -20.40 1.34
N ARG A 142 -11.76 -19.45 1.05
CA ARG A 142 -10.79 -18.93 2.02
C ARG A 142 -11.28 -17.67 2.73
N GLY A 143 -12.43 -17.12 2.30
CA GLY A 143 -12.91 -15.82 2.75
C GLY A 143 -12.01 -14.66 2.31
N ALA A 144 -12.31 -13.47 2.82
CA ALA A 144 -11.53 -12.27 2.53
C ALA A 144 -10.41 -12.00 3.55
N HIS A 145 -10.54 -12.54 4.77
CA HIS A 145 -9.67 -12.26 5.91
C HIS A 145 -8.65 -13.39 6.11
N GLY A 146 -7.39 -13.00 6.29
CA GLY A 146 -6.34 -13.94 6.70
C GLY A 146 -6.23 -14.09 8.22
N ARG A 147 -5.25 -14.87 8.65
CA ARG A 147 -4.98 -15.18 10.07
C ARG A 147 -4.49 -14.02 10.95
N PHE A 148 -4.48 -12.78 10.45
CA PHE A 148 -3.87 -11.63 11.13
C PHE A 148 -4.91 -10.61 11.65
N ASP A 149 -6.15 -11.04 11.92
CA ASP A 149 -7.23 -10.14 12.33
C ASP A 149 -6.89 -9.33 13.59
N ASP A 150 -6.28 -9.97 14.59
CA ASP A 150 -5.93 -9.34 15.87
C ASP A 150 -4.88 -8.22 15.76
N GLN A 151 -4.08 -8.23 14.69
CA GLN A 151 -3.04 -7.22 14.44
C GLN A 151 -3.39 -6.26 13.29
N ALA A 152 -4.46 -6.53 12.55
CA ALA A 152 -4.82 -5.79 11.35
C ALA A 152 -5.62 -4.53 11.68
N LYS A 153 -5.22 -3.41 11.07
CA LYS A 153 -5.85 -2.11 11.25
C LYS A 153 -7.09 -2.00 10.35
N SER A 154 -8.26 -1.80 10.96
CA SER A 154 -9.53 -1.58 10.25
C SER A 154 -9.72 -0.15 9.73
N ARG A 155 -8.81 0.76 10.06
CA ARG A 155 -8.87 2.18 9.67
C ARG A 155 -7.51 2.68 9.22
N SER A 156 -7.51 3.65 8.31
CA SER A 156 -6.29 4.33 7.85
C SER A 156 -6.50 5.84 7.93
N PRO A 157 -5.87 6.54 8.90
CA PRO A 157 -5.95 8.00 9.01
C PRO A 157 -5.48 8.72 7.75
N LEU A 158 -4.48 8.17 7.05
CA LEU A 158 -4.00 8.71 5.78
C LEU A 158 -5.02 8.53 4.65
N LEU A 159 -5.74 7.40 4.62
CA LEU A 159 -6.84 7.22 3.67
C LEU A 159 -7.96 8.25 3.96
N TRP A 160 -8.36 8.37 5.22
CA TRP A 160 -9.35 9.37 5.64
C TRP A 160 -8.92 10.80 5.28
N ALA A 161 -7.65 11.16 5.52
CA ALA A 161 -7.14 12.48 5.16
C ALA A 161 -7.13 12.69 3.63
N SER A 162 -6.78 11.65 2.86
CA SER A 162 -6.82 11.68 1.40
C SER A 162 -8.25 11.89 0.87
N GLU A 163 -9.25 11.30 1.52
CA GLU A 163 -10.68 11.49 1.20
C GLU A 163 -11.15 12.91 1.54
N ASN A 164 -10.70 13.45 2.67
CA ASN A 164 -11.16 14.74 3.20
C ASN A 164 -10.22 15.90 2.81
N ARG A 165 -9.32 15.70 1.84
CA ARG A 165 -8.27 16.66 1.50
C ARG A 165 -8.76 18.08 1.19
N LEU A 166 -9.92 18.20 0.55
CA LEU A 166 -10.50 19.51 0.21
C LEU A 166 -11.05 20.22 1.45
N ALA A 167 -11.72 19.48 2.34
CA ALA A 167 -12.18 20.00 3.62
C ALA A 167 -10.99 20.38 4.52
N LEU A 168 -9.93 19.56 4.55
CA LEU A 168 -8.70 19.86 5.27
C LEU A 168 -8.00 21.10 4.71
N ALA A 169 -7.89 21.24 3.38
CA ALA A 169 -7.31 22.41 2.75
C ALA A 169 -8.14 23.68 3.04
N GLY A 170 -9.47 23.60 2.94
CA GLY A 170 -10.37 24.69 3.27
C GLY A 170 -10.28 25.10 4.74
N GLY A 171 -10.25 24.14 5.66
CA GLY A 171 -10.05 24.37 7.09
C GLY A 171 -8.71 25.04 7.41
N ALA A 172 -7.62 24.57 6.78
CA ALA A 172 -6.30 25.17 6.95
C ALA A 172 -6.25 26.62 6.41
N ALA A 173 -6.86 26.87 5.25
CA ALA A 173 -6.95 28.21 4.68
C ALA A 173 -7.74 29.17 5.58
N LEU A 174 -8.88 28.71 6.13
CA LEU A 174 -9.68 29.49 7.08
C LEU A 174 -8.90 29.80 8.36
N ALA A 175 -8.20 28.81 8.94
CA ALA A 175 -7.38 29.01 10.13
C ALA A 175 -6.24 30.01 9.89
N ALA A 176 -5.57 29.92 8.74
CA ALA A 176 -4.54 30.88 8.34
C ALA A 176 -5.11 32.31 8.17
N GLY A 177 -6.28 32.43 7.54
CA GLY A 177 -6.99 33.71 7.38
C GLY A 177 -7.37 34.35 8.72
N VAL A 178 -7.95 33.58 9.64
CA VAL A 178 -8.29 34.05 11.00
C VAL A 178 -7.03 34.49 11.75
N THR A 179 -5.96 33.71 11.68
CA THR A 179 -4.69 34.04 12.33
C THR A 179 -4.09 35.34 11.79
N ALA A 180 -4.14 35.53 10.46
CA ALA A 180 -3.70 36.77 9.82
C ALA A 180 -4.53 37.99 10.26
N VAL A 181 -5.87 37.86 10.32
CA VAL A 181 -6.76 38.93 10.79
C VAL A 181 -6.50 39.30 12.25
N LEU A 182 -6.33 38.30 13.12
CA LEU A 182 -6.01 38.53 14.54
C LEU A 182 -4.63 39.18 14.72
N ALA A 183 -3.64 38.81 13.91
CA ALA A 183 -2.31 39.42 13.94
C ALA A 183 -2.33 40.88 13.45
N MET A 184 -3.15 41.21 12.44
CA MET A 184 -3.33 42.59 11.97
C MET A 184 -4.05 43.45 13.02
N ARG A 185 -5.06 42.92 13.72
CA ARG A 185 -5.77 43.61 14.80
C ARG A 185 -4.95 43.87 16.07
N ARG A 186 -3.85 43.14 16.26
CA ARG A 186 -2.92 43.34 17.39
C ARG A 186 -1.83 44.39 17.13
N LYS A 187 -1.65 44.81 15.87
CA LYS A 187 -0.61 45.76 15.45
C LYS A 187 -1.13 47.19 15.23
N GLY A 188 -2.44 47.39 15.17
CA GLY A 188 -3.09 48.71 15.16
C GLY A 188 -3.72 48.99 16.50
#